data_AF-A0ABC8SP67-F1
#
_entry.id   AF-A0ABC8SP67-F1
#
_cell.length_a   1.000
_cell.length_b   1.000
_cell.length_c   1.000
_cell.angle_alpha   90.00
_cell.angle_beta   90.00
_cell.angle_gamma   90.00
#
_symmetry.space_group_name_H-M   'P 1'
#
loop_
_entity.id
_entity.type
_entity.pdbx_description
1 polymer ?
#
loop_
_entity_poly.entity_id
_entity_poly.type
_entity_poly.pdbx_seq_one_letter_code
_entity_poly.pdbx_strand_id
1 'polypeptide(L)'
;MTALVRSVSVPSKDLLGIAPEDEQFYKESSKGTIRCKDGSGQFTKSQLNDDFCDCPDGTDEPGTSACPNGKFYCRNAGHTPFFIYSSRVNDGICGAKHDNMGMSMMDGY
;
A
#
# COMPACT_ATOMS: atom_id res chain seq x y z
N MET A 1 -1.62 -7.31 -39.23
CA MET A 1 -0.59 -7.24 -38.19
C MET A 1 -1.31 -7.13 -36.85
N THR A 2 -1.32 -8.20 -36.07
CA THR A 2 -2.07 -8.28 -34.81
C THR A 2 -1.30 -7.53 -33.73
N ALA A 3 -1.81 -6.40 -33.25
CA ALA A 3 -1.23 -5.70 -32.12
C ALA A 3 -1.49 -6.53 -30.86
N LEU A 4 -0.44 -7.12 -30.29
CA LEU A 4 -0.44 -7.69 -28.95
C LEU A 4 -0.64 -6.52 -27.96
N VAL A 5 -1.88 -6.29 -27.55
CA VAL A 5 -2.19 -5.38 -26.44
C VAL A 5 -1.63 -6.03 -25.18
N ARG A 6 -0.46 -5.57 -24.73
CA ARG A 6 0.06 -5.94 -23.41
C ARG A 6 -0.89 -5.33 -22.38
N SER A 7 -1.76 -6.16 -21.80
CA SER A 7 -2.50 -5.82 -20.60
C SER A 7 -1.49 -5.62 -19.46
N VAL A 8 -1.12 -4.36 -19.22
CA VAL A 8 -0.43 -3.99 -17.98
C VAL A 8 -1.46 -4.19 -16.87
N SER A 9 -1.29 -5.24 -16.07
CA SER A 9 -2.11 -5.46 -14.88
C SER A 9 -1.84 -4.30 -13.91
N VAL A 10 -2.76 -3.33 -13.88
CA VAL A 10 -2.75 -2.26 -12.87
C VAL A 10 -2.69 -2.94 -11.51
N PRO A 11 -1.68 -2.66 -10.67
CA PRO A 11 -1.69 -3.15 -9.30
C PRO A 11 -2.98 -2.65 -8.65
N SER A 12 -3.86 -3.56 -8.23
CA SER A 12 -5.09 -3.17 -7.53
C SER A 12 -4.75 -2.21 -6.40
N LYS A 13 -5.51 -1.12 -6.24
CA LYS A 13 -5.43 -0.21 -5.09
C LYS A 13 -5.36 -0.96 -3.76
N ASP A 14 -5.97 -2.15 -3.71
CA ASP A 14 -5.93 -3.12 -2.62
C ASP A 14 -4.52 -3.57 -2.17
N LEU A 15 -3.46 -3.28 -2.93
CA LEU A 15 -2.06 -3.63 -2.63
C LEU A 15 -1.18 -2.42 -2.34
N LEU A 16 -1.73 -1.21 -2.29
CA LEU A 16 -0.96 0.00 -2.00
C LEU A 16 -0.33 -0.11 -0.60
N GLY A 17 0.99 0.08 -0.55
CA GLY A 17 1.77 0.05 0.70
C GLY A 17 1.91 -1.33 1.35
N ILE A 18 1.40 -2.39 0.70
CA ILE A 18 1.50 -3.77 1.19
C ILE A 18 2.82 -4.39 0.73
N ALA A 19 3.54 -5.01 1.67
CA ALA A 19 4.75 -5.75 1.37
C ALA A 19 4.41 -7.08 0.64
N PRO A 20 5.23 -7.54 -0.34
CA PRO A 20 4.99 -8.78 -1.07
C PRO A 20 4.72 -10.00 -0.17
N GLU A 21 5.41 -10.08 0.96
CA GLU A 21 5.24 -11.13 1.98
C GLU A 21 3.86 -11.10 2.67
N ASP A 22 3.20 -9.95 2.69
CA ASP A 22 1.91 -9.74 3.32
C ASP A 22 0.73 -9.81 2.34
N GLU A 23 0.98 -9.84 1.03
CA GLU A 23 -0.10 -9.81 0.03
C GLU A 23 -1.12 -10.93 0.21
N GLN A 24 -0.67 -12.13 0.57
CA GLN A 24 -1.56 -13.28 0.80
C GLN A 24 -2.51 -13.03 1.96
N PHE A 25 -2.03 -12.44 3.05
CA PHE A 25 -2.86 -12.12 4.22
C PHE A 25 -4.05 -11.21 3.85
N TYR A 26 -3.83 -10.21 2.99
CA TYR A 26 -4.87 -9.28 2.55
C TYR A 26 -5.71 -9.78 1.37
N LYS A 27 -5.20 -10.74 0.58
CA LYS A 27 -5.90 -11.38 -0.55
C LYS A 27 -6.80 -12.54 -0.11
N GLU A 28 -6.36 -13.34 0.85
CA GLU A 28 -7.08 -14.53 1.32
C GLU A 28 -8.30 -14.20 2.20
N SER A 29 -8.52 -12.92 2.53
CA SER A 29 -9.70 -12.45 3.26
C SER A 29 -10.99 -12.44 2.41
N SER A 30 -11.18 -13.46 1.57
CA SER A 30 -12.43 -13.78 0.84
C SER A 30 -13.66 -13.94 1.75
N LYS A 31 -13.48 -13.94 3.08
CA LYS A 31 -14.54 -13.88 4.10
C LYS A 31 -15.06 -12.47 4.41
N GLY A 32 -14.50 -11.43 3.79
CA GLY A 32 -14.94 -10.03 3.94
C GLY A 32 -14.33 -9.27 5.12
N THR A 33 -13.75 -9.98 6.10
CA THR A 33 -13.07 -9.41 7.26
C THR A 33 -11.62 -9.89 7.39
N ILE A 34 -10.72 -8.94 7.67
CA ILE A 34 -9.30 -9.11 7.93
C ILE A 34 -9.07 -8.86 9.43
N ARG A 35 -8.17 -9.61 10.07
CA ARG A 35 -7.87 -9.43 11.51
C ARG A 35 -6.70 -8.46 11.66
N CYS A 36 -6.65 -7.63 12.70
CA CYS A 36 -5.43 -6.91 13.04
C CYS A 36 -4.33 -7.93 13.41
N LYS A 37 -3.07 -7.69 13.02
CA LYS A 37 -1.97 -8.64 13.24
C LYS A 37 -1.61 -8.79 14.73
N ASP A 38 -1.80 -7.74 15.51
CA ASP A 38 -1.67 -7.73 16.97
C ASP A 38 -2.83 -8.46 17.69
N GLY A 39 -3.88 -8.84 16.97
CA GLY A 39 -5.05 -9.54 17.50
C GLY A 39 -6.07 -8.65 18.23
N SER A 40 -5.89 -7.32 18.20
CA SER A 40 -6.77 -6.34 18.89
C SER A 40 -8.19 -6.27 18.32
N GLY A 41 -8.39 -6.71 17.07
CA GLY A 41 -9.67 -6.61 16.41
C GLY A 41 -9.69 -7.17 14.99
N GLN A 42 -10.69 -6.75 14.23
CA GLN A 42 -10.87 -7.09 12.82
C GLN A 42 -11.59 -5.94 12.10
N PHE A 43 -11.32 -5.80 10.82
CA PHE A 43 -11.86 -4.77 9.95
C PHE A 43 -12.34 -5.41 8.64
N THR A 44 -13.18 -4.70 7.89
CA THR A 44 -13.70 -5.17 6.61
C THR A 44 -12.78 -4.78 5.46
N LYS A 45 -12.92 -5.42 4.29
CA LYS A 45 -12.10 -5.05 3.11
C LYS A 45 -12.31 -3.58 2.68
N SER A 46 -13.47 -2.97 2.96
CA SER A 46 -13.73 -1.56 2.68
C SER A 46 -13.03 -0.60 3.63
N GLN A 47 -12.59 -1.08 4.79
CA GLN A 47 -11.80 -0.35 5.78
C GLN A 47 -10.28 -0.50 5.53
N LEU A 48 -9.88 -1.20 4.46
CA LEU A 48 -8.47 -1.28 4.10
C LEU A 48 -8.09 -0.04 3.30
N ASN A 49 -7.13 0.74 3.80
CA ASN A 49 -6.69 1.99 3.19
C ASN A 49 -7.84 3.01 2.99
N ASP A 50 -8.68 3.21 4.01
CA ASP A 50 -9.82 4.14 3.95
C ASP A 50 -9.57 5.48 4.68
N ASP A 51 -8.31 5.74 5.02
CA ASP A 51 -7.83 6.90 5.77
C ASP A 51 -8.37 6.96 7.21
N PHE A 52 -8.75 5.81 7.79
CA PHE A 52 -9.19 5.69 9.17
C PHE A 52 -8.47 4.56 9.91
N CYS A 53 -7.98 4.84 11.12
CA CYS A 53 -7.21 3.85 11.88
C CYS A 53 -8.11 2.98 12.78
N ASP A 54 -8.53 1.82 12.28
CA ASP A 54 -9.28 0.77 12.97
C ASP A 54 -8.39 -0.18 13.76
N CYS A 55 -7.16 -0.47 13.30
CA CYS A 55 -6.21 -1.32 14.04
C CYS A 55 -5.12 -0.47 14.74
N PRO A 56 -4.90 -0.64 16.06
CA PRO A 56 -3.80 0.02 16.77
C PRO A 56 -2.40 -0.26 16.21
N ASP A 57 -2.22 -1.42 15.56
CA ASP A 57 -0.97 -1.81 14.91
C ASP A 57 -0.83 -1.31 13.46
N GLY A 58 -1.87 -0.66 12.90
CA GLY A 58 -1.92 -0.12 11.55
C GLY A 58 -2.04 -1.16 10.44
N THR A 59 -2.50 -2.38 10.74
CA THR A 59 -2.73 -3.43 9.73
C THR A 59 -3.73 -3.00 8.64
N ASP A 60 -4.70 -2.18 8.97
CA ASP A 60 -5.74 -1.67 8.08
C ASP A 60 -5.28 -0.51 7.18
N GLU A 61 -4.20 0.18 7.55
CA GLU A 61 -3.71 1.37 6.85
C GLU A 61 -2.26 1.21 6.31
N PRO A 62 -1.93 0.13 5.56
CA PRO A 62 -0.60 -0.04 4.99
C PRO A 62 -0.27 0.98 3.91
N GLY A 63 -1.29 1.57 3.28
CA GLY A 63 -1.22 2.46 2.13
C GLY A 63 -1.46 3.94 2.41
N THR A 64 -1.80 4.32 3.66
CA THR A 64 -2.10 5.71 4.05
C THR A 64 -1.32 6.13 5.30
N SER A 65 -1.52 7.38 5.73
CA SER A 65 -0.91 7.94 6.94
C SER A 65 -1.81 7.87 8.19
N ALA A 66 -2.97 7.22 8.13
CA ALA A 66 -4.01 7.33 9.17
C ALA A 66 -3.60 6.71 10.52
N CYS A 67 -2.79 5.64 10.52
CA CYS A 67 -2.32 5.02 11.75
C CYS A 67 -0.96 5.57 12.22
N PRO A 68 -0.83 6.09 13.46
CA PRO A 68 0.40 6.77 13.93
C PRO A 68 1.63 5.85 14.05
N ASN A 69 1.41 4.55 14.26
CA ASN A 69 2.47 3.54 14.33
C ASN A 69 2.59 2.71 13.04
N GLY A 70 1.80 3.06 12.01
CA GLY A 70 1.76 2.35 10.74
C GLY A 70 3.10 2.42 10.01
N LYS A 71 3.34 1.41 9.16
CA LYS A 71 4.48 1.35 8.26
C LYS A 71 4.00 1.12 6.84
N PHE A 72 4.54 1.89 5.92
CA PHE A 72 4.26 1.78 4.50
C PHE A 72 5.40 1.06 3.80
N TYR A 73 5.07 0.01 3.05
CA TYR A 73 6.05 -0.67 2.22
C TYR A 73 6.31 0.11 0.93
N CYS A 74 7.53 0.61 0.79
CA CYS A 74 7.97 1.20 -0.45
C CYS A 74 8.64 0.17 -1.34
N ARG A 75 8.00 -0.15 -2.47
CA ARG A 75 8.57 -1.04 -3.48
C ARG A 75 9.82 -0.48 -4.16
N ASN A 76 9.89 0.85 -4.31
CA ASN A 76 11.01 1.58 -4.93
C ASN A 76 11.49 0.95 -6.25
N ALA A 77 10.62 0.88 -7.25
CA ALA A 77 10.85 0.13 -8.49
C ALA A 77 12.19 0.52 -9.17
N GLY A 78 13.06 -0.48 -9.40
CA GLY A 78 14.41 -0.27 -9.94
C GLY A 78 15.50 -0.11 -8.88
N HIS A 79 15.14 -0.05 -7.60
CA HIS A 79 16.04 0.08 -6.45
C HIS A 79 15.65 -0.89 -5.33
N THR A 80 16.38 -0.83 -4.21
CA THR A 80 16.10 -1.63 -3.02
C THR A 80 14.80 -1.14 -2.35
N PRO A 81 13.84 -2.05 -2.07
CA PRO A 81 12.65 -1.70 -1.31
C PRO A 81 12.97 -1.46 0.16
N PHE A 82 12.14 -0.66 0.84
CA PHE A 82 12.28 -0.39 2.26
C PHE A 82 10.95 0.06 2.87
N PHE A 83 10.87 0.04 4.21
CA PHE A 83 9.71 0.54 4.94
C PHE A 83 9.95 1.98 5.39
N ILE A 84 8.88 2.78 5.33
CA ILE A 84 8.81 4.12 5.92
C ILE A 84 7.69 4.17 6.94
N TYR A 85 7.76 5.13 7.86
CA TYR A 85 6.63 5.41 8.75
C TYR A 85 5.44 5.95 7.95
N SER A 86 4.23 5.57 8.34
CA SER A 86 2.97 6.03 7.75
C SER A 86 2.87 7.57 7.69
N SER A 87 3.45 8.27 8.68
CA SER A 87 3.55 9.74 8.72
C SER A 87 4.34 10.36 7.56
N ARG A 88 5.05 9.55 6.80
CA ARG A 88 5.84 9.93 5.62
C ARG A 88 5.26 9.37 4.31
N VAL A 89 4.06 8.81 4.36
CA VAL A 89 3.37 8.40 3.14
C VAL A 89 3.04 9.66 2.33
N ASN A 90 3.23 9.59 1.01
CA ASN A 90 3.02 10.71 0.10
C ASN A 90 3.98 11.92 0.24
N ASP A 91 5.11 11.81 0.95
CA ASP A 91 6.09 12.90 1.12
C ASP A 91 7.23 12.95 0.09
N GLY A 92 7.18 12.09 -0.93
CA GLY A 92 8.21 11.96 -1.96
C GLY A 92 9.32 10.96 -1.65
N ILE A 93 9.37 10.33 -0.47
CA ILE A 93 10.44 9.37 -0.12
C ILE A 93 10.31 8.05 -0.89
N CYS A 94 9.09 7.60 -1.20
CA CYS A 94 8.89 6.32 -1.89
C CYS A 94 9.16 6.34 -3.41
N GLY A 95 9.48 7.50 -3.97
CA GLY A 95 10.05 7.60 -5.31
C GLY A 95 11.34 8.36 -5.18
N ALA A 96 12.50 7.71 -5.27
CA ALA A 96 13.78 8.40 -5.33
C ALA A 96 13.74 9.46 -6.46
N LYS A 97 13.39 10.70 -6.11
CA LYS A 97 13.38 11.87 -6.97
C LYS A 97 14.47 12.78 -6.42
N HIS A 98 15.72 12.44 -6.71
CA HIS A 98 16.77 13.46 -6.74
C HIS A 98 17.13 13.88 -8.17
N ASP A 99 16.29 13.57 -9.16
CA ASP A 99 16.52 13.99 -10.55
C ASP A 99 15.26 14.66 -11.11
N ASN A 100 15.26 15.98 -11.01
CA ASN A 100 14.68 16.97 -11.91
C ASN A 100 13.78 16.44 -13.07
N MET A 101 12.54 16.03 -12.78
CA MET A 101 11.37 16.19 -13.68
C MET A 101 10.11 15.74 -12.93
N GLY A 102 9.14 16.66 -12.85
CA GLY A 102 7.90 16.53 -12.11
C GLY A 102 7.17 15.21 -12.38
N MET A 103 6.93 14.47 -11.30
CA MET A 103 5.81 13.55 -11.16
C MET A 103 5.61 13.47 -9.65
N SER A 104 4.65 14.27 -9.19
CA SER A 104 4.10 14.21 -7.84
C SER A 104 3.59 12.80 -7.59
N MET A 105 3.59 12.42 -6.32
CA MET A 105 2.68 11.42 -5.79
C MET A 105 1.29 11.61 -6.44
N MET A 106 0.68 10.50 -6.87
CA MET A 106 -0.58 10.42 -7.62
C MET A 106 -0.50 10.94 -9.06
N ASP A 107 -0.28 10.02 -10.00
CA ASP A 107 -1.17 9.77 -11.15
C ASP A 107 -0.39 9.04 -12.25
N GLY A 108 -0.68 7.75 -12.39
CA GLY A 108 -0.13 6.90 -13.43
C GLY A 108 -1.03 5.69 -13.62
N TYR A 109 -2.21 5.96 -14.17
CA TYR A 109 -3.14 5.08 -14.92
C TYR A 109 -3.03 3.55 -14.72
#